data_AF-A0A1Z9M4R2-F1
#
_entry.id   AF-A0A1Z9M4R2-F1
#
_cell.length_a   1.000
_cell.length_b   1.000
_cell.length_c   1.000
_cell.angle_alpha   90.00
_cell.angle_beta   90.00
_cell.angle_gamma   90.00
#
_symmetry.space_group_name_H-M   'P 1'
#
loop_
_entity.id
_entity.type
_entity.pdbx_description
1 polymer ?
#
loop_
_entity_poly.entity_id
_entity_poly.type
_entity_poly.pdbx_seq_one_letter_code
_entity_poly.pdbx_strand_id
1 'polypeptide(L)'
;MKKILSLFFIVGLIFANGTLGFIDNEDGTYDVGFTSDTPIGGFQFSVEGELLDASGGLSADAGFLISTGSGMVLGFSLSGATIDQAEGLLIQVEGSGITELSGIVMSDAAGGQLDFSFDPDWGSSGNSDCTDDPTGELGSFGVACEQAIGFFGCTTSPWGDLVELCPLSCDNCPEDDGGDTEITDGCDLPLNNLFILSDGSVLYNTDTAIGGFQFTVEGATPSDASGGASGDAGFLMSAGSGMVLGFSLSGATFDGCGTMTVVVLDGEPSGLSGIVVSDASGGELSFSYYGEASDVLGCTDMLACNYDEEATQDDGGCEYAEENFDCDGNCTAEVDCAGECGGDAEDLGCGCGNAAPSIACEDTDGDGLGNPGTET
;
A
#
# COMPACT_ATOMS: atom_id res chain seq x y z
N MET A 1 52.92 -4.46 42.11
CA MET A 1 52.59 -3.64 40.93
C MET A 1 52.27 -4.56 39.76
N LYS A 2 50.99 -4.82 39.51
CA LYS A 2 50.49 -5.39 38.24
C LYS A 2 49.31 -4.51 37.84
N LYS A 3 49.54 -3.57 36.92
CA LYS A 3 48.47 -2.76 36.34
C LYS A 3 47.74 -3.66 35.34
N ILE A 4 46.48 -3.97 35.63
CA ILE A 4 45.56 -4.53 34.65
C ILE A 4 45.23 -3.40 33.68
N LEU A 5 45.70 -3.54 32.44
CA LEU A 5 45.36 -2.66 31.32
C LEU A 5 44.02 -3.18 30.79
N SER A 6 42.93 -2.51 31.15
CA SER A 6 41.61 -2.78 30.58
C SER A 6 41.61 -2.22 29.16
N LEU A 7 41.77 -3.10 28.18
CA LEU A 7 41.66 -2.78 26.76
C LEU A 7 40.16 -2.69 26.44
N PHE A 8 39.60 -1.48 26.40
CA PHE A 8 38.26 -1.26 25.86
C PHE A 8 38.33 -1.48 24.35
N PHE A 9 37.82 -2.63 23.90
CA PHE A 9 37.58 -2.90 22.49
C PHE A 9 36.28 -2.17 22.14
N ILE A 10 36.40 -0.91 21.70
CA ILE A 10 35.28 -0.20 21.07
C ILE A 10 35.16 -0.81 19.68
N VAL A 11 34.24 -1.77 19.51
CA VAL A 11 33.72 -2.10 18.18
C VAL A 11 32.89 -0.89 17.78
N GLY A 12 33.50 0.05 17.05
CA GLY A 12 32.74 1.07 16.36
C GLY A 12 31.88 0.35 15.33
N LEU A 13 30.56 0.38 15.51
CA LEU A 13 29.63 0.10 14.42
C LEU A 13 29.91 1.19 13.37
N ILE A 14 30.52 0.78 12.26
CA ILE A 14 30.71 1.60 11.08
C ILE A 14 29.33 1.67 10.42
N PHE A 15 28.65 2.81 10.52
CA PHE A 15 27.49 3.08 9.68
C PHE A 15 28.02 3.36 8.27
N ALA A 16 27.50 2.67 7.24
CA ALA A 16 27.84 2.98 5.86
C ALA A 16 27.38 4.41 5.55
N ASN A 17 28.19 5.18 4.82
CA ASN A 17 27.91 6.58 4.42
C ASN A 17 27.11 6.67 3.10
N GLY A 18 26.68 5.52 2.58
CA GLY A 18 25.90 5.40 1.36
C GLY A 18 25.69 3.96 0.93
N THR A 19 24.80 3.77 -0.04
CA THR A 19 24.50 2.46 -0.63
C THR A 19 24.55 2.58 -2.15
N LEU A 20 24.99 1.51 -2.82
CA LEU A 20 24.87 1.34 -4.26
C LEU A 20 23.86 0.25 -4.57
N GLY A 21 23.06 0.52 -5.61
CA GLY A 21 22.11 -0.42 -6.19
C GLY A 21 22.33 -0.58 -7.68
N PHE A 22 21.74 -1.62 -8.27
CA PHE A 22 21.73 -1.80 -9.71
C PHE A 22 20.35 -2.28 -10.17
N ILE A 23 19.95 -1.84 -11.37
CA ILE A 23 18.70 -2.24 -12.03
C ILE A 23 19.05 -2.74 -13.44
N ASP A 24 18.52 -3.89 -13.85
CA ASP A 24 18.62 -4.39 -15.22
C ASP A 24 17.46 -3.83 -16.05
N ASN A 25 17.78 -3.08 -17.11
CA ASN A 25 16.78 -2.46 -17.99
C ASN A 25 16.25 -3.41 -19.07
N GLU A 26 16.68 -4.68 -19.07
CA GLU A 26 16.33 -5.73 -20.04
C GLU A 26 16.72 -5.41 -21.51
N ASP A 27 17.47 -4.33 -21.75
CA ASP A 27 17.91 -3.88 -23.08
C ASP A 27 19.43 -4.00 -23.28
N GLY A 28 20.13 -4.59 -22.32
CA GLY A 28 21.60 -4.67 -22.28
C GLY A 28 22.27 -3.50 -21.55
N THR A 29 21.48 -2.61 -20.96
CA THR A 29 21.97 -1.57 -20.05
C THR A 29 21.54 -1.86 -18.61
N TYR A 30 22.36 -1.38 -17.69
CA TYR A 30 22.21 -1.54 -16.25
C TYR A 30 22.42 -0.20 -15.59
N ASP A 31 21.46 0.23 -14.79
CA ASP A 31 21.52 1.51 -14.12
C ASP A 31 22.10 1.35 -12.71
N VAL A 32 23.19 2.06 -12.42
CA VAL A 32 23.83 2.06 -11.11
C VAL A 32 23.34 3.27 -10.32
N GLY A 33 22.48 3.02 -9.35
CA GLY A 33 21.95 4.03 -8.43
C GLY A 33 22.82 4.18 -7.17
N PHE A 34 22.69 5.32 -6.49
CA PHE A 34 23.30 5.52 -5.19
C PHE A 34 22.43 6.33 -4.23
N THR A 35 22.69 6.16 -2.94
CA THR A 35 22.35 7.12 -1.87
C THR A 35 23.61 7.48 -1.10
N SER A 36 23.76 8.74 -0.68
CA SER A 36 24.88 9.21 0.13
C SER A 36 24.57 10.48 0.90
N ASP A 37 25.02 10.54 2.15
CA ASP A 37 24.95 11.75 2.99
C ASP A 37 26.11 12.73 2.70
N THR A 38 27.04 12.35 1.81
CA THR A 38 28.27 13.09 1.54
C THR A 38 28.54 13.21 0.05
N PRO A 39 28.96 14.39 -0.46
CA PRO A 39 29.29 14.54 -1.86
C PRO A 39 30.37 13.57 -2.35
N ILE A 40 30.13 12.94 -3.50
CA ILE A 40 31.04 11.97 -4.10
C ILE A 40 32.04 12.72 -4.99
N GLY A 41 33.33 12.64 -4.66
CA GLY A 41 34.44 13.20 -5.45
C GLY A 41 35.11 12.19 -6.40
N GLY A 42 34.76 10.91 -6.29
CA GLY A 42 35.27 9.84 -7.16
C GLY A 42 34.72 8.49 -6.76
N PHE A 43 34.66 7.57 -7.71
CA PHE A 43 34.16 6.21 -7.49
C PHE A 43 34.90 5.19 -8.33
N GLN A 44 34.96 3.96 -7.82
CA GLN A 44 35.37 2.78 -8.54
C GLN A 44 34.51 1.61 -8.08
N PHE A 45 34.07 0.78 -9.02
CA PHE A 45 33.49 -0.53 -8.71
C PHE A 45 33.82 -1.51 -9.83
N SER A 46 33.63 -2.79 -9.57
CA SER A 46 33.74 -3.87 -10.55
C SER A 46 32.38 -4.51 -10.74
N VAL A 47 32.07 -4.91 -11.96
CA VAL A 47 30.83 -5.63 -12.27
C VAL A 47 31.12 -7.12 -12.39
N GLU A 48 30.26 -7.95 -11.82
CA GLU A 48 30.25 -9.38 -12.08
C GLU A 48 29.40 -9.66 -13.32
N GLY A 49 30.02 -9.63 -14.50
CA GLY A 49 29.37 -9.80 -15.80
C GLY A 49 30.28 -9.34 -16.95
N GLU A 50 29.72 -9.23 -18.16
CA GLU A 50 30.40 -8.59 -19.28
C GLU A 50 30.16 -7.09 -19.26
N LEU A 51 31.23 -6.30 -19.08
CA LEU A 51 31.20 -4.84 -19.20
C LEU A 51 31.62 -4.42 -20.62
N LEU A 52 30.74 -3.71 -21.32
CA LEU A 52 31.02 -3.13 -22.64
C LEU A 52 31.41 -1.65 -22.53
N ASP A 53 30.59 -0.86 -21.86
CA ASP A 53 30.85 0.56 -21.63
C ASP A 53 30.18 1.06 -20.34
N ALA A 54 30.49 2.28 -19.90
CA ALA A 54 29.77 2.96 -18.83
C ALA A 54 29.76 4.47 -19.10
N SER A 55 28.58 5.08 -19.08
CA SER A 55 28.41 6.50 -19.35
C SER A 55 27.09 7.04 -18.78
N GLY A 56 26.87 8.35 -18.88
CA GLY A 56 25.64 8.98 -18.42
C GLY A 56 25.55 9.18 -16.90
N GLY A 57 24.33 9.39 -16.42
CA GLY A 57 24.01 9.71 -15.04
C GLY A 57 24.60 11.04 -14.55
N LEU A 58 24.51 11.25 -13.24
CA LEU A 58 25.07 12.43 -12.58
C LEU A 58 26.59 12.52 -12.71
N SER A 59 27.26 11.39 -12.95
CA SER A 59 28.69 11.37 -13.25
C SER A 59 29.02 12.12 -14.54
N ALA A 60 28.26 11.90 -15.62
CA ALA A 60 28.47 12.62 -16.87
C ALA A 60 28.14 14.12 -16.72
N ASP A 61 27.05 14.44 -16.01
CA ASP A 61 26.59 15.82 -15.79
C ASP A 61 27.59 16.64 -14.96
N ALA A 62 28.18 16.03 -13.93
CA ALA A 62 29.24 16.64 -13.13
C ALA A 62 30.61 16.63 -13.84
N GLY A 63 30.69 16.07 -15.06
CA GLY A 63 31.90 16.09 -15.89
C GLY A 63 32.99 15.13 -15.43
N PHE A 64 32.61 14.01 -14.80
CA PHE A 64 33.54 12.94 -14.46
C PHE A 64 34.11 12.32 -15.74
N LEU A 65 35.40 12.01 -15.69
CA LEU A 65 36.03 11.13 -16.67
C LEU A 65 35.74 9.70 -16.27
N ILE A 66 35.05 8.98 -17.16
CA ILE A 66 34.77 7.57 -16.98
C ILE A 66 35.83 6.76 -17.74
N SER A 67 36.39 5.77 -17.06
CA SER A 67 37.28 4.78 -17.62
C SER A 67 36.73 3.40 -17.30
N THR A 68 36.42 2.64 -18.35
CA THR A 68 36.03 1.23 -18.25
C THR A 68 37.18 0.32 -18.70
N GLY A 69 37.33 -0.83 -18.03
CA GLY A 69 38.32 -1.83 -18.44
C GLY A 69 38.38 -3.03 -17.52
N SER A 70 38.47 -4.23 -18.09
CA SER A 70 38.55 -5.50 -17.33
C SER A 70 37.43 -5.69 -16.28
N GLY A 71 36.21 -5.25 -16.59
CA GLY A 71 35.07 -5.33 -15.68
C GLY A 71 35.05 -4.24 -14.58
N MET A 72 35.99 -3.30 -14.60
CA MET A 72 36.05 -2.18 -13.66
C MET A 72 35.52 -0.91 -14.31
N VAL A 73 34.74 -0.16 -13.54
CA VAL A 73 34.32 1.21 -13.84
C VAL A 73 35.03 2.13 -12.86
N LEU A 74 35.71 3.15 -13.38
CA LEU A 74 36.38 4.19 -12.61
C LEU A 74 35.87 5.56 -13.09
N GLY A 75 35.29 6.33 -12.17
CA GLY A 75 34.86 7.71 -12.40
C GLY A 75 35.63 8.68 -11.52
N PHE A 76 36.31 9.67 -12.12
CA PHE A 76 36.97 10.73 -11.37
C PHE A 76 36.88 12.09 -12.08
N SER A 77 36.91 13.19 -11.31
CA SER A 77 36.96 14.54 -11.86
C SER A 77 38.37 15.12 -11.84
N LEU A 78 38.86 15.63 -12.98
CA LEU A 78 40.13 16.38 -13.05
C LEU A 78 40.00 17.84 -12.62
N SER A 79 38.77 18.37 -12.61
CA SER A 79 38.48 19.74 -12.16
C SER A 79 38.21 19.81 -10.65
N GLY A 80 38.03 18.65 -9.99
CA GLY A 80 37.59 18.56 -8.60
C GLY A 80 36.07 18.76 -8.44
N ALA A 81 35.30 18.50 -9.50
CA ALA A 81 33.84 18.46 -9.41
C ALA A 81 33.38 17.26 -8.58
N THR A 82 32.24 17.43 -7.92
CA THR A 82 31.62 16.44 -7.03
C THR A 82 30.18 16.19 -7.47
N ILE A 83 29.65 15.02 -7.11
CA ILE A 83 28.22 14.71 -7.18
C ILE A 83 27.66 15.07 -5.82
N ASP A 84 26.96 16.20 -5.75
CA ASP A 84 26.47 16.80 -4.50
C ASP A 84 25.05 16.35 -4.12
N GLN A 85 24.43 15.48 -4.93
CA GLN A 85 23.08 14.98 -4.68
C GLN A 85 23.10 13.86 -3.63
N ALA A 86 22.06 13.82 -2.79
CA ALA A 86 21.92 12.80 -1.76
C ALA A 86 21.55 11.42 -2.34
N GLU A 87 20.98 11.37 -3.54
CA GLU A 87 20.62 10.15 -4.25
C GLU A 87 20.52 10.38 -5.76
N GLY A 88 20.47 9.29 -6.55
CA GLY A 88 20.16 9.34 -7.98
C GLY A 88 20.91 8.31 -8.82
N LEU A 89 20.78 8.41 -10.15
CA LEU A 89 21.57 7.63 -11.10
C LEU A 89 23.03 8.09 -11.10
N LEU A 90 23.91 7.25 -10.55
CA LEU A 90 25.35 7.51 -10.58
C LEU A 90 25.86 7.46 -12.02
N ILE A 91 25.63 6.32 -12.68
CA ILE A 91 26.12 6.02 -14.02
C ILE A 91 25.32 4.85 -14.62
N GLN A 92 25.14 4.84 -15.93
CA GLN A 92 24.61 3.68 -16.65
C GLN A 92 25.76 2.84 -17.20
N VAL A 93 25.63 1.52 -17.08
CA VAL A 93 26.59 0.53 -17.52
C VAL A 93 25.99 -0.28 -18.67
N GLU A 94 26.71 -0.44 -19.76
CA GLU A 94 26.32 -1.30 -20.88
C GLU A 94 27.05 -2.65 -20.75
N GLY A 95 26.32 -3.75 -20.87
CA GLY A 95 26.88 -5.05 -20.60
C GLY A 95 25.96 -6.24 -20.83
N SER A 96 26.40 -7.42 -20.39
CA SER A 96 25.56 -8.62 -20.38
C SER A 96 25.80 -9.46 -19.12
N GLY A 97 24.69 -9.91 -18.51
CA GLY A 97 24.72 -10.80 -17.34
C GLY A 97 25.39 -10.19 -16.12
N ILE A 98 25.19 -8.89 -15.89
CA ILE A 98 25.69 -8.20 -14.70
C ILE A 98 24.75 -8.52 -13.53
N THR A 99 25.28 -9.16 -12.48
CA THR A 99 24.47 -9.62 -11.34
C THR A 99 24.90 -9.00 -10.00
N GLU A 100 26.09 -8.43 -9.92
CA GLU A 100 26.63 -7.89 -8.66
C GLU A 100 27.64 -6.78 -8.94
N LEU A 101 27.69 -5.80 -8.03
CA LEU A 101 28.77 -4.80 -7.95
C LEU A 101 29.71 -5.16 -6.80
N SER A 102 30.99 -5.32 -7.11
CA SER A 102 32.03 -5.67 -6.16
C SER A 102 33.20 -4.69 -6.19
N GLY A 103 34.09 -4.75 -5.19
CA GLY A 103 35.28 -3.90 -5.15
C GLY A 103 34.96 -2.39 -5.14
N ILE A 104 33.85 -2.02 -4.50
CA ILE A 104 33.34 -0.65 -4.40
C ILE A 104 34.32 0.20 -3.58
N VAL A 105 34.76 1.31 -4.16
CA VAL A 105 35.58 2.34 -3.52
C VAL A 105 34.99 3.69 -3.90
N MET A 106 34.45 4.38 -2.90
CA MET A 106 33.89 5.73 -3.06
C MET A 106 34.79 6.72 -2.31
N SER A 107 34.89 7.94 -2.80
CA SER A 107 35.66 9.00 -2.16
C SER A 107 34.89 10.31 -2.08
N ASP A 108 35.14 11.08 -1.04
CA ASP A 108 34.66 12.45 -0.91
C ASP A 108 35.44 13.44 -1.81
N ALA A 109 35.04 14.71 -1.79
CA ALA A 109 35.69 15.80 -2.52
C ALA A 109 37.19 15.97 -2.22
N ALA A 110 37.65 15.56 -1.04
CA ALA A 110 39.04 15.66 -0.60
C ALA A 110 39.85 14.36 -0.85
N GLY A 111 39.22 13.32 -1.42
CA GLY A 111 39.81 12.01 -1.61
C GLY A 111 39.82 11.13 -0.35
N GLY A 112 39.06 11.50 0.68
CA GLY A 112 38.76 10.65 1.83
C GLY A 112 37.86 9.49 1.41
N GLN A 113 38.11 8.29 1.92
CA GLN A 113 37.30 7.11 1.60
C GLN A 113 35.91 7.23 2.23
N LEU A 114 34.88 6.96 1.43
CA LEU A 114 33.50 6.79 1.88
C LEU A 114 33.16 5.30 1.93
N ASP A 115 32.58 4.87 3.05
CA ASP A 115 32.11 3.50 3.22
C ASP A 115 30.75 3.34 2.52
N PHE A 116 30.68 2.48 1.50
CA PHE A 116 29.45 2.14 0.79
C PHE A 116 29.18 0.64 0.87
N SER A 117 27.90 0.26 0.99
CA SER A 117 27.43 -1.11 0.82
C SER A 117 26.74 -1.31 -0.51
N PHE A 118 26.80 -2.52 -1.04
CA PHE A 118 25.96 -2.94 -2.17
C PHE A 118 24.68 -3.57 -1.63
N ASP A 119 23.55 -3.17 -2.19
CA ASP A 119 22.25 -3.78 -1.92
C ASP A 119 21.80 -4.58 -3.16
N PRO A 120 21.82 -5.94 -3.10
CA PRO A 120 21.41 -6.78 -4.22
C PRO A 120 19.89 -6.80 -4.43
N ASP A 121 19.12 -6.39 -3.42
CA ASP A 121 17.65 -6.33 -3.47
C ASP A 121 17.18 -4.90 -3.82
N TRP A 122 18.10 -4.02 -4.22
CA TRP A 122 17.79 -2.65 -4.61
C TRP A 122 16.81 -2.64 -5.80
N GLY A 123 15.59 -2.18 -5.55
CA GLY A 123 14.51 -2.19 -6.54
C GLY A 123 13.77 -3.53 -6.68
N SER A 124 14.06 -4.54 -5.84
CA SER A 124 13.32 -5.80 -5.76
C SER A 124 12.44 -5.84 -4.52
N SER A 125 11.19 -5.37 -4.63
CA SER A 125 10.14 -5.78 -3.69
C SER A 125 9.21 -6.78 -4.38
N GLY A 126 8.97 -7.90 -3.70
CA GLY A 126 7.85 -8.76 -4.04
C GLY A 126 6.56 -7.98 -3.86
N ASN A 127 5.75 -7.94 -4.92
CA ASN A 127 4.34 -7.56 -4.89
C ASN A 127 4.04 -6.16 -4.32
N SER A 128 4.20 -5.13 -5.14
CA SER A 128 3.42 -3.89 -5.03
C SER A 128 2.57 -3.72 -6.29
N ASP A 129 1.28 -3.94 -6.08
CA ASP A 129 0.21 -3.60 -7.01
C ASP A 129 0.31 -2.11 -7.36
N CYS A 130 0.40 -1.80 -8.65
CA CYS A 130 0.48 -0.43 -9.16
C CYS A 130 -0.82 -0.13 -9.92
N THR A 131 -1.87 0.20 -9.18
CA THR A 131 -3.13 0.69 -9.74
C THR A 131 -3.00 2.09 -10.39
N ASP A 132 -1.83 2.73 -10.29
CA ASP A 132 -1.65 4.17 -10.52
C ASP A 132 -0.82 4.53 -11.78
N ASP A 133 -0.67 3.64 -12.76
CA ASP A 133 -0.30 4.01 -14.14
C ASP A 133 -1.57 4.06 -15.01
N PRO A 134 -2.31 5.19 -15.04
CA PRO A 134 -3.54 5.31 -15.81
C PRO A 134 -3.31 5.32 -17.32
N THR A 135 -2.05 5.46 -17.78
CA THR A 135 -1.71 5.61 -19.21
C THR A 135 -1.09 4.36 -19.82
N GLY A 136 -0.50 3.49 -19.02
CA GLY A 136 0.19 2.28 -19.45
C GLY A 136 1.49 2.54 -20.21
N GLU A 137 1.99 3.77 -20.26
CA GLU A 137 3.20 4.13 -21.02
C GLU A 137 4.50 3.72 -20.29
N LEU A 138 4.47 3.54 -18.96
CA LEU A 138 5.63 3.09 -18.18
C LEU A 138 5.85 1.57 -18.23
N GLY A 139 4.81 0.80 -18.57
CA GLY A 139 4.92 -0.64 -18.80
C GLY A 139 5.88 -1.04 -19.94
N SER A 140 6.29 -0.09 -20.79
CA SER A 140 7.31 -0.32 -21.82
C SER A 140 8.76 -0.27 -21.31
N PHE A 141 8.98 0.22 -20.09
CA PHE A 141 10.29 0.37 -19.45
C PHE A 141 10.55 -0.64 -18.33
N GLY A 142 9.60 -1.55 -18.06
CA GLY A 142 9.78 -2.63 -17.08
C GLY A 142 9.85 -2.17 -15.61
N VAL A 143 9.49 -0.92 -15.31
CA VAL A 143 9.57 -0.33 -13.96
C VAL A 143 8.23 0.25 -13.50
N ALA A 144 8.00 0.22 -12.19
CA ALA A 144 6.87 0.81 -11.49
C ALA A 144 7.03 2.34 -11.32
N CYS A 145 5.90 3.03 -11.08
CA CYS A 145 5.83 4.49 -10.92
C CYS A 145 6.77 5.01 -9.80
N GLU A 146 6.81 4.29 -8.67
CA GLU A 146 7.65 4.62 -7.52
C GLU A 146 9.15 4.48 -7.82
N GLN A 147 9.52 3.52 -8.69
CA GLN A 147 10.89 3.32 -9.17
C GLN A 147 11.34 4.45 -10.10
N ALA A 148 10.45 4.93 -10.98
CA ALA A 148 10.74 6.07 -11.85
C ALA A 148 10.91 7.37 -11.06
N ILE A 149 10.10 7.58 -10.02
CA ILE A 149 10.15 8.75 -9.14
C ILE A 149 11.44 8.77 -8.32
N GLY A 150 11.83 7.64 -7.71
CA GLY A 150 13.07 7.54 -6.94
C GLY A 150 14.35 7.62 -7.78
N PHE A 151 14.29 7.24 -9.06
CA PHE A 151 15.46 7.19 -9.94
C PHE A 151 15.71 8.47 -10.73
N PHE A 152 14.65 9.11 -11.27
CA PHE A 152 14.76 10.31 -12.11
C PHE A 152 14.48 11.62 -11.36
N GLY A 153 13.93 11.52 -10.16
CA GLY A 153 13.47 12.67 -9.40
C GLY A 153 12.24 13.32 -10.03
N CYS A 154 11.68 14.24 -9.27
CA CYS A 154 10.32 14.72 -9.47
C CYS A 154 10.26 16.08 -10.21
N THR A 155 11.39 16.50 -10.79
CA THR A 155 11.51 17.79 -11.48
C THR A 155 11.83 17.59 -12.95
N THR A 156 11.88 18.68 -13.73
CA THR A 156 12.06 18.66 -15.20
C THR A 156 13.22 17.77 -15.62
N SER A 157 12.89 16.53 -15.97
CA SER A 157 13.85 15.58 -16.51
C SER A 157 14.20 16.00 -17.94
N PRO A 158 15.31 15.52 -18.51
CA PRO A 158 15.61 15.68 -19.94
C PRO A 158 14.53 15.10 -20.87
N TRP A 159 13.58 14.33 -20.32
CA TRP A 159 12.59 13.53 -21.03
C TRP A 159 11.15 14.09 -20.96
N GLY A 160 10.93 15.18 -20.21
CA GLY A 160 9.61 15.80 -20.05
C GLY A 160 9.21 16.04 -18.59
N ASP A 161 8.07 16.68 -18.39
CA ASP A 161 7.49 16.96 -17.07
C ASP A 161 6.78 15.69 -16.57
N LEU A 162 7.43 14.95 -15.67
CA LEU A 162 6.95 13.65 -15.16
C LEU A 162 5.68 13.80 -14.29
N VAL A 163 5.31 15.03 -13.91
CA VAL A 163 4.07 15.38 -13.21
C VAL A 163 2.82 15.07 -14.04
N GLU A 164 2.92 15.06 -15.38
CA GLU A 164 1.78 14.78 -16.28
C GLU A 164 1.62 13.29 -16.59
N LEU A 165 2.65 12.47 -16.34
CA LEU A 165 2.67 11.02 -16.57
C LEU A 165 2.50 10.21 -15.28
N CYS A 166 2.94 10.75 -14.15
CA CYS A 166 2.73 10.21 -12.81
C CYS A 166 1.86 11.22 -12.04
N PRO A 167 0.55 10.98 -11.86
CA PRO A 167 -0.29 11.94 -11.17
C PRO A 167 -0.07 11.82 -9.65
N LEU A 168 1.05 12.35 -9.12
CA LEU A 168 1.22 12.81 -7.74
C LEU A 168 2.54 13.60 -7.62
N SER A 169 2.39 14.90 -7.36
CA SER A 169 3.41 15.93 -7.45
C SER A 169 4.41 15.94 -6.29
N CYS A 170 5.62 15.45 -6.53
CA CYS A 170 6.90 16.17 -6.57
C CYS A 170 7.25 17.39 -5.70
N ASP A 171 6.41 17.89 -4.79
CA ASP A 171 6.73 19.11 -4.04
C ASP A 171 6.47 19.05 -2.53
N ASN A 172 6.12 17.87 -1.98
CA ASN A 172 6.27 17.57 -0.56
C ASN A 172 6.23 16.04 -0.40
N CYS A 173 7.25 15.43 0.20
CA CYS A 173 6.98 14.35 1.14
C CYS A 173 6.60 15.03 2.45
N PRO A 174 5.31 15.16 2.81
CA PRO A 174 4.96 14.90 4.19
C PRO A 174 5.14 13.40 4.41
N GLU A 175 5.64 12.99 5.58
CA GLU A 175 5.44 11.61 6.01
C GLU A 175 3.95 11.27 5.81
N ASP A 176 3.73 10.15 5.14
CA ASP A 176 2.47 9.56 4.73
C ASP A 176 1.31 9.87 5.70
N ASP A 177 0.47 10.84 5.32
CA ASP A 177 -0.73 11.27 6.04
C ASP A 177 -1.97 10.97 5.18
N GLY A 178 -2.19 9.67 4.92
CA GLY A 178 -3.54 9.16 4.65
C GLY A 178 -3.64 8.17 3.51
N GLY A 179 -3.47 6.88 3.85
CA GLY A 179 -3.89 5.81 2.97
C GLY A 179 -3.69 4.39 3.48
N ASP A 180 -2.75 4.13 4.41
CA ASP A 180 -2.66 2.84 5.15
C ASP A 180 -1.58 2.89 6.24
N THR A 181 -1.49 3.99 7.00
CA THR A 181 -0.69 3.99 8.23
C THR A 181 -1.40 3.10 9.25
N GLU A 182 -0.96 1.86 9.37
CA GLU A 182 -1.22 1.05 10.56
C GLU A 182 -0.94 1.93 11.78
N ILE A 183 -1.99 2.35 12.49
CA ILE A 183 -1.84 3.22 13.65
C ILE A 183 -1.11 2.40 14.72
N THR A 184 0.17 2.67 14.91
CA THR A 184 1.00 1.94 15.88
C THR A 184 1.25 2.73 17.15
N ASP A 185 1.21 4.07 17.07
CA ASP A 185 1.35 4.97 18.21
C ASP A 185 0.25 6.04 18.21
N GLY A 186 -0.09 6.56 19.39
CA GLY A 186 -1.05 7.65 19.52
C GLY A 186 -0.55 8.95 18.90
N CYS A 187 0.76 9.09 18.67
CA CYS A 187 1.31 10.26 17.98
C CYS A 187 1.00 10.27 16.47
N ASP A 188 0.60 9.13 15.90
CA ASP A 188 0.18 8.99 14.50
C ASP A 188 -1.27 9.49 14.31
N LEU A 189 -2.02 9.66 15.40
CA LEU A 189 -3.41 10.12 15.34
C LEU A 189 -3.49 11.63 15.07
N PRO A 190 -4.49 12.10 14.30
CA PRO A 190 -4.77 13.53 14.23
C PRO A 190 -5.15 14.09 15.62
N LEU A 191 -4.84 15.36 15.84
CA LEU A 191 -5.13 16.03 17.12
C LEU A 191 -6.59 15.86 17.55
N ASN A 192 -6.78 15.57 18.84
CA ASN A 192 -8.04 15.26 19.49
C ASN A 192 -8.76 14.04 18.92
N ASN A 193 -8.02 13.02 18.55
CA ASN A 193 -8.59 11.72 18.21
C ASN A 193 -8.17 10.61 19.18
N LEU A 194 -9.02 9.60 19.26
CA LEU A 194 -8.77 8.34 19.95
C LEU A 194 -8.82 7.18 18.95
N PHE A 195 -8.03 6.14 19.21
CA PHE A 195 -8.11 4.86 18.49
C PHE A 195 -7.96 3.70 19.48
N ILE A 196 -8.50 2.54 19.17
CA ILE A 196 -8.34 1.34 20.01
C ILE A 196 -7.72 0.21 19.20
N LEU A 197 -6.62 -0.34 19.70
CA LEU A 197 -5.97 -1.51 19.14
C LEU A 197 -6.67 -2.80 19.59
N SER A 198 -6.53 -3.87 18.82
CA SER A 198 -7.06 -5.21 19.17
C SER A 198 -6.56 -5.74 20.51
N ASP A 199 -5.39 -5.28 20.98
CA ASP A 199 -4.84 -5.63 22.29
C ASP A 199 -5.48 -4.88 23.48
N GLY A 200 -6.40 -3.95 23.19
CA GLY A 200 -7.11 -3.13 24.17
C GLY A 200 -6.41 -1.82 24.53
N SER A 201 -5.28 -1.49 23.92
CA SER A 201 -4.61 -0.20 24.09
C SER A 201 -5.42 0.91 23.43
N VAL A 202 -5.78 1.94 24.21
CA VAL A 202 -6.46 3.14 23.70
C VAL A 202 -5.42 4.22 23.47
N LEU A 203 -5.26 4.63 22.22
CA LEU A 203 -4.33 5.64 21.77
C LEU A 203 -5.00 7.02 21.76
N TYR A 204 -4.22 8.07 21.97
CA TYR A 204 -4.70 9.46 21.95
C TYR A 204 -3.63 10.41 21.42
N ASN A 205 -4.09 11.53 20.84
CA ASN A 205 -3.26 12.69 20.55
C ASN A 205 -3.98 13.98 20.96
N THR A 206 -3.34 14.84 21.75
CA THR A 206 -3.86 16.17 22.08
C THR A 206 -2.77 17.14 22.51
N ASP A 207 -2.99 18.42 22.26
CA ASP A 207 -2.18 19.53 22.77
C ASP A 207 -2.76 20.13 24.07
N THR A 208 -3.89 19.60 24.54
CA THR A 208 -4.65 20.16 25.65
C THR A 208 -4.77 19.14 26.79
N ALA A 209 -4.48 19.60 28.01
CA ALA A 209 -4.46 18.73 29.19
C ALA A 209 -5.84 18.15 29.54
N ILE A 210 -5.90 16.82 29.57
CA ILE A 210 -7.07 16.01 29.90
C ILE A 210 -7.16 15.88 31.43
N GLY A 211 -8.31 16.29 32.00
CA GLY A 211 -8.67 16.12 33.41
C GLY A 211 -9.66 14.99 33.69
N GLY A 212 -10.29 14.45 32.65
CA GLY A 212 -11.24 13.33 32.76
C GLY A 212 -11.64 12.82 31.38
N PHE A 213 -12.06 11.56 31.30
CA PHE A 213 -12.56 10.97 30.07
C PHE A 213 -13.60 9.87 30.36
N GLN A 214 -14.49 9.66 29.41
CA GLN A 214 -15.31 8.46 29.28
C GLN A 214 -15.44 8.09 27.81
N PHE A 215 -15.62 6.80 27.53
CA PHE A 215 -16.02 6.30 26.23
C PHE A 215 -16.69 4.92 26.39
N THR A 216 -17.43 4.51 25.37
CA THR A 216 -17.99 3.16 25.23
C THR A 216 -17.12 2.38 24.25
N VAL A 217 -16.77 1.15 24.59
CA VAL A 217 -16.09 0.22 23.67
C VAL A 217 -17.14 -0.54 22.88
N GLU A 218 -17.05 -0.49 21.56
CA GLU A 218 -17.88 -1.26 20.63
C GLU A 218 -17.20 -2.58 20.25
N GLY A 219 -17.96 -3.62 19.94
CA GLY A 219 -17.44 -4.93 19.52
C GLY A 219 -16.88 -5.83 20.64
N ALA A 220 -16.42 -5.25 21.76
CA ALA A 220 -15.86 -5.98 22.89
C ALA A 220 -16.44 -5.55 24.25
N THR A 221 -16.31 -6.42 25.26
CA THR A 221 -16.73 -6.11 26.63
C THR A 221 -15.54 -5.76 27.53
N PRO A 222 -15.46 -4.52 28.05
CA PRO A 222 -14.35 -4.11 28.90
C PRO A 222 -14.58 -4.59 30.34
N SER A 223 -13.54 -5.14 30.95
CA SER A 223 -13.57 -5.76 32.29
C SER A 223 -12.69 -5.04 33.32
N ASP A 224 -11.61 -4.41 32.87
CA ASP A 224 -10.73 -3.56 33.68
C ASP A 224 -10.06 -2.51 32.76
N ALA A 225 -9.55 -1.42 33.32
CA ALA A 225 -8.75 -0.44 32.58
C ALA A 225 -7.63 0.11 33.48
N SER A 226 -6.39 0.07 32.98
CA SER A 226 -5.22 0.50 33.74
C SER A 226 -4.03 0.87 32.83
N GLY A 227 -3.01 1.52 33.40
CA GLY A 227 -1.79 1.88 32.66
C GLY A 227 -1.94 3.10 31.74
N GLY A 228 -0.97 3.28 30.85
CA GLY A 228 -0.87 4.44 29.97
C GLY A 228 -0.65 5.77 30.71
N ALA A 229 -0.79 6.87 29.98
CA ALA A 229 -0.64 8.22 30.50
C ALA A 229 -1.60 8.51 31.67
N SER A 230 -2.82 7.96 31.62
CA SER A 230 -3.81 8.11 32.69
C SER A 230 -3.39 7.38 33.97
N GLY A 231 -2.85 6.16 33.86
CA GLY A 231 -2.29 5.41 34.98
C GLY A 231 -1.09 6.09 35.61
N ASP A 232 -0.17 6.60 34.79
CA ASP A 232 1.03 7.33 35.25
C ASP A 232 0.69 8.66 35.93
N ALA A 233 -0.36 9.35 35.45
CA ALA A 233 -0.92 10.54 36.08
C ALA A 233 -1.73 10.25 37.36
N GLY A 234 -1.98 8.97 37.67
CA GLY A 234 -2.69 8.53 38.88
C GLY A 234 -4.21 8.67 38.80
N PHE A 235 -4.80 8.53 37.61
CA PHE A 235 -6.25 8.53 37.43
C PHE A 235 -6.88 7.29 38.08
N LEU A 236 -8.08 7.46 38.61
CA LEU A 236 -8.96 6.35 38.94
C LEU A 236 -9.70 5.94 37.68
N MET A 237 -9.48 4.70 37.27
CA MET A 237 -10.10 4.11 36.09
C MET A 237 -11.10 3.04 36.51
N SER A 238 -12.20 2.96 35.77
CA SER A 238 -13.23 1.95 35.92
C SER A 238 -13.68 1.51 34.55
N ALA A 239 -13.75 0.20 34.35
CA ALA A 239 -14.25 -0.42 33.12
C ALA A 239 -15.35 -1.42 33.46
N GLY A 240 -16.44 -1.41 32.70
CA GLY A 240 -17.53 -2.34 32.88
C GLY A 240 -18.78 -1.92 32.13
N SER A 241 -19.64 -2.89 31.81
CA SER A 241 -20.91 -2.66 31.09
C SER A 241 -20.75 -1.91 29.75
N GLY A 242 -19.61 -2.10 29.07
CA GLY A 242 -19.29 -1.41 27.81
C GLY A 242 -18.61 -0.05 27.98
N MET A 243 -18.62 0.54 29.17
CA MET A 243 -18.08 1.88 29.41
C MET A 243 -16.73 1.82 30.12
N VAL A 244 -15.82 2.71 29.71
CA VAL A 244 -14.58 3.03 30.40
C VAL A 244 -14.65 4.48 30.86
N LEU A 245 -14.29 4.72 32.11
CA LEU A 245 -14.32 6.03 32.74
C LEU A 245 -13.03 6.25 33.54
N GLY A 246 -12.38 7.38 33.32
CA GLY A 246 -11.14 7.79 33.99
C GLY A 246 -11.23 9.21 34.51
N PHE A 247 -10.89 9.42 35.79
CA PHE A 247 -10.85 10.76 36.39
C PHE A 247 -9.79 10.88 37.48
N SER A 248 -9.32 12.11 37.72
CA SER A 248 -8.40 12.41 38.82
C SER A 248 -9.11 13.02 40.03
N LEU A 249 -8.88 12.48 41.23
CA LEU A 249 -9.30 13.10 42.50
C LEU A 249 -8.34 14.18 42.99
N SER A 250 -7.09 14.17 42.51
CA SER A 250 -6.06 15.13 42.89
C SER A 250 -6.04 16.37 42.00
N GLY A 251 -6.78 16.36 40.89
CA GLY A 251 -6.68 17.36 39.83
C GLY A 251 -5.44 17.19 38.96
N ALA A 252 -4.85 15.99 38.94
CA ALA A 252 -3.82 15.64 37.97
C ALA A 252 -4.41 15.59 36.56
N THR A 253 -3.56 15.90 35.58
CA THR A 253 -3.89 15.97 34.16
C THR A 253 -2.76 15.39 33.33
N PHE A 254 -3.07 14.97 32.10
CA PHE A 254 -2.05 14.54 31.13
C PHE A 254 -2.38 15.09 29.73
N ASP A 255 -1.35 15.28 28.92
CA ASP A 255 -1.38 15.84 27.56
C ASP A 255 -0.28 15.20 26.70
N GLY A 256 -0.31 15.49 25.39
CA GLY A 256 0.59 14.91 24.40
C GLY A 256 -0.07 13.76 23.65
N CYS A 257 0.74 12.78 23.27
CA CYS A 257 0.29 11.63 22.49
C CYS A 257 0.85 10.32 23.06
N GLY A 258 0.23 9.20 22.68
CA GLY A 258 0.65 7.85 23.04
C GLY A 258 -0.51 6.98 23.51
N THR A 259 -0.25 6.04 24.42
CA THR A 259 -1.31 5.23 25.04
C THR A 259 -1.99 5.97 26.20
N MET A 260 -3.28 6.24 26.08
CA MET A 260 -4.10 6.86 27.13
C MET A 260 -4.29 5.89 28.29
N THR A 261 -4.75 4.68 27.99
CA THR A 261 -5.02 3.60 28.94
C THR A 261 -5.02 2.26 28.21
N VAL A 262 -4.87 1.16 28.95
CA VAL A 262 -5.00 -0.20 28.41
C VAL A 262 -6.22 -0.84 29.04
N VAL A 263 -7.17 -1.27 28.20
CA VAL A 263 -8.44 -1.86 28.60
C VAL A 263 -8.34 -3.38 28.47
N VAL A 264 -8.74 -4.11 29.50
CA VAL A 264 -8.84 -5.57 29.45
C VAL A 264 -10.18 -5.93 28.81
N LEU A 265 -10.13 -6.47 27.60
CA LEU A 265 -11.30 -6.79 26.79
C LEU A 265 -11.62 -8.29 26.77
N ASP A 266 -12.91 -8.62 26.67
CA ASP A 266 -13.42 -9.92 26.24
C ASP A 266 -14.19 -9.72 24.93
N GLY A 267 -13.57 -10.14 23.81
CA GLY A 267 -13.98 -9.84 22.43
C GLY A 267 -12.97 -8.95 21.69
N GLU A 268 -13.20 -8.75 20.39
CA GLU A 268 -12.40 -7.85 19.54
C GLU A 268 -13.09 -6.47 19.45
N PRO A 269 -12.41 -5.37 19.79
CA PRO A 269 -13.03 -4.04 19.71
C PRO A 269 -13.20 -3.62 18.26
N SER A 270 -14.38 -3.09 17.92
CA SER A 270 -14.65 -2.52 16.58
C SER A 270 -14.57 -0.99 16.54
N GLY A 271 -14.46 -0.36 17.72
CA GLY A 271 -14.21 1.07 17.83
C GLY A 271 -14.66 1.65 19.17
N LEU A 272 -14.67 2.99 19.25
CA LEU A 272 -15.10 3.73 20.42
C LEU A 272 -16.28 4.65 20.09
N SER A 273 -17.29 4.67 20.96
CA SER A 273 -18.45 5.56 20.87
C SER A 273 -18.67 6.32 22.17
N GLY A 274 -19.59 7.30 22.18
CA GLY A 274 -19.95 8.04 23.40
C GLY A 274 -18.77 8.74 24.09
N ILE A 275 -17.75 9.13 23.31
CA ILE A 275 -16.52 9.75 23.79
C ILE A 275 -16.85 11.10 24.42
N VAL A 276 -16.46 11.29 25.67
CA VAL A 276 -16.50 12.58 26.37
C VAL A 276 -15.16 12.76 27.06
N VAL A 277 -14.44 13.81 26.69
CA VAL A 277 -13.16 14.17 27.30
C VAL A 277 -13.29 15.56 27.89
N SER A 278 -12.70 15.79 29.07
CA SER A 278 -12.76 17.08 29.74
C SER A 278 -11.37 17.60 30.09
N ASP A 279 -11.22 18.92 30.11
CA ASP A 279 -10.04 19.62 30.59
C ASP A 279 -9.92 19.59 32.13
N ALA A 280 -8.85 20.20 32.66
CA ALA A 280 -8.59 20.33 34.09
C ALA A 280 -9.72 21.02 34.92
N SER A 281 -10.54 21.84 34.26
CA SER A 281 -11.64 22.61 34.85
C SER A 281 -13.01 21.94 34.64
N GLY A 282 -13.06 20.81 33.95
CA GLY A 282 -14.30 20.13 33.56
C GLY A 282 -14.98 20.72 32.31
N GLY A 283 -14.27 21.56 31.54
CA GLY A 283 -14.70 21.98 30.21
C GLY A 283 -14.56 20.84 29.20
N GLU A 284 -15.50 20.72 28.28
CA GLU A 284 -15.49 19.66 27.26
C GLU A 284 -14.39 19.88 26.22
N LEU A 285 -13.64 18.82 25.93
CA LEU A 285 -12.69 18.72 24.82
C LEU A 285 -13.33 17.88 23.70
N SER A 286 -13.33 18.42 22.48
CA SER A 286 -13.97 17.79 21.33
C SER A 286 -13.07 16.69 20.77
N PHE A 287 -13.25 15.46 21.24
CA PHE A 287 -12.56 14.28 20.71
C PHE A 287 -13.43 13.49 19.74
N SER A 288 -12.79 12.80 18.79
CA SER A 288 -13.44 11.88 17.86
C SER A 288 -12.70 10.54 17.80
N TYR A 289 -13.37 9.48 17.34
CA TYR A 289 -12.72 8.21 17.07
C TYR A 289 -12.08 8.29 15.67
N TYR A 290 -10.82 7.88 15.57
CA TYR A 290 -10.10 7.80 14.30
C TYR A 290 -10.18 6.36 13.79
N GLY A 291 -10.80 6.17 12.62
CA GLY A 291 -11.14 4.87 12.08
C GLY A 291 -12.62 4.83 11.75
N GLU A 292 -12.94 4.58 10.49
CA GLU A 292 -14.31 4.25 10.10
C GLU A 292 -14.65 2.88 10.71
N ALA A 293 -15.92 2.69 11.08
CA ALA A 293 -16.39 1.40 11.57
C ALA A 293 -15.99 0.32 10.55
N SER A 294 -15.16 -0.64 10.98
CA SER A 294 -14.66 -1.78 10.20
C SER A 294 -15.46 -2.02 8.92
N ASP A 295 -14.85 -1.80 7.76
CA ASP A 295 -15.48 -2.09 6.48
C ASP A 295 -16.00 -3.54 6.51
N VAL A 296 -17.32 -3.66 6.46
CA VAL A 296 -17.99 -4.94 6.30
C VAL A 296 -17.94 -5.22 4.81
N LEU A 297 -17.02 -6.10 4.43
CA LEU A 297 -16.84 -6.54 3.06
C LEU A 297 -18.01 -7.43 2.64
N GLY A 298 -18.65 -7.08 1.52
CA GLY A 298 -19.71 -7.85 0.90
C GLY A 298 -20.34 -7.10 -0.28
N CYS A 299 -21.22 -7.75 -1.04
CA CYS A 299 -21.79 -7.10 -2.23
C CYS A 299 -22.72 -5.94 -1.84
N THR A 300 -22.40 -4.72 -2.29
CA THR A 300 -23.18 -3.51 -2.00
C THR A 300 -24.22 -3.15 -3.07
N ASP A 301 -24.25 -3.87 -4.20
CA ASP A 301 -25.24 -3.64 -5.26
C ASP A 301 -26.57 -4.34 -4.94
N MET A 302 -27.62 -3.55 -4.74
CA MET A 302 -28.98 -4.03 -4.46
C MET A 302 -29.61 -4.89 -5.58
N LEU A 303 -29.02 -4.90 -6.78
CA LEU A 303 -29.46 -5.70 -7.92
C LEU A 303 -28.75 -7.06 -7.99
N ALA A 304 -27.70 -7.26 -7.21
CA ALA A 304 -27.00 -8.53 -7.13
C ALA A 304 -27.78 -9.56 -6.28
N CYS A 305 -27.59 -10.82 -6.59
CA CYS A 305 -28.21 -11.96 -5.92
C CYS A 305 -27.65 -12.23 -4.52
N ASN A 306 -26.43 -11.77 -4.25
CA ASN A 306 -25.75 -11.88 -2.97
C ASN A 306 -25.57 -10.52 -2.28
N TYR A 307 -26.45 -9.55 -2.55
CA TYR A 307 -26.47 -8.27 -1.85
C TYR A 307 -26.51 -8.46 -0.32
N ASP A 308 -25.62 -7.78 0.38
CA ASP A 308 -25.55 -7.76 1.84
C ASP A 308 -25.87 -6.34 2.34
N GLU A 309 -26.90 -6.21 3.18
CA GLU A 309 -27.31 -4.92 3.74
C GLU A 309 -26.40 -4.42 4.87
N GLU A 310 -25.59 -5.30 5.44
CA GLU A 310 -24.59 -4.94 6.45
C GLU A 310 -23.26 -4.55 5.81
N ALA A 311 -23.05 -4.84 4.52
CA ALA A 311 -21.85 -4.48 3.79
C ALA A 311 -21.73 -2.95 3.62
N THR A 312 -20.55 -2.43 3.98
CA THR A 312 -20.18 -1.02 3.86
C THR A 312 -19.17 -0.77 2.76
N GLN A 313 -18.56 -1.82 2.22
CA GLN A 313 -17.63 -1.79 1.10
C GLN A 313 -17.80 -3.03 0.21
N ASP A 314 -17.78 -2.83 -1.11
CA ASP A 314 -17.89 -3.91 -2.09
C ASP A 314 -16.62 -4.77 -2.10
N ASP A 315 -16.77 -6.08 -1.95
CA ASP A 315 -15.68 -7.05 -1.98
C ASP A 315 -15.36 -7.54 -3.41
N GLY A 316 -16.07 -7.01 -4.42
CA GLY A 316 -15.96 -7.43 -5.82
C GLY A 316 -16.59 -8.80 -6.09
N GLY A 317 -17.31 -9.35 -5.11
CA GLY A 317 -17.95 -10.66 -5.14
C GLY A 317 -19.39 -10.64 -5.65
N CYS A 318 -19.94 -9.51 -6.09
CA CYS A 318 -21.34 -9.41 -6.55
C CYS A 318 -21.68 -10.41 -7.68
N GLU A 319 -22.61 -11.32 -7.39
CA GLU A 319 -23.16 -12.29 -8.34
C GLU A 319 -24.50 -11.77 -8.87
N TYR A 320 -24.67 -11.75 -10.18
CA TYR A 320 -25.90 -11.30 -10.83
C TYR A 320 -26.64 -12.47 -11.47
N ALA A 321 -27.95 -12.35 -11.61
CA ALA A 321 -28.74 -13.35 -12.32
C ALA A 321 -28.35 -13.38 -13.81
N GLU A 322 -28.33 -14.58 -14.37
CA GLU A 322 -28.14 -14.80 -15.81
C GLU A 322 -29.27 -14.16 -16.62
N GLU A 323 -29.00 -13.83 -17.89
CA GLU A 323 -30.01 -13.23 -18.77
C GLU A 323 -31.26 -14.12 -18.85
N ASN A 324 -32.44 -13.52 -18.62
CA ASN A 324 -33.74 -14.19 -18.53
C ASN A 324 -33.97 -15.06 -17.29
N PHE A 325 -33.06 -15.10 -16.32
CA PHE A 325 -33.26 -15.80 -15.05
C PHE A 325 -33.37 -14.83 -13.86
N ASP A 326 -34.01 -15.28 -12.79
CA ASP A 326 -33.90 -14.65 -11.47
C ASP A 326 -32.77 -15.28 -10.64
N CYS A 327 -32.50 -14.73 -9.46
CA CYS A 327 -31.45 -15.18 -8.55
C CYS A 327 -31.66 -16.60 -7.99
N ASP A 328 -32.88 -17.14 -8.07
CA ASP A 328 -33.19 -18.52 -7.69
C ASP A 328 -33.07 -19.48 -8.89
N GLY A 329 -32.64 -18.98 -10.06
CA GLY A 329 -32.52 -19.73 -11.30
C GLY A 329 -33.86 -20.02 -11.99
N ASN A 330 -34.93 -19.30 -11.66
CA ASN A 330 -36.20 -19.42 -12.36
C ASN A 330 -36.21 -18.58 -13.63
N CYS A 331 -36.81 -19.11 -14.69
CA CYS A 331 -37.00 -18.38 -15.93
C CYS A 331 -38.01 -17.23 -15.75
N THR A 332 -37.59 -16.02 -16.10
CA THR A 332 -38.41 -14.80 -16.09
C THR A 332 -38.92 -14.40 -17.48
N ALA A 333 -38.36 -15.00 -18.54
CA ALA A 333 -38.85 -14.88 -19.90
C ALA A 333 -39.80 -16.03 -20.29
N GLU A 334 -40.31 -16.02 -21.52
CA GLU A 334 -41.03 -17.18 -22.05
C GLU A 334 -40.04 -18.33 -22.32
N VAL A 335 -40.43 -19.54 -21.91
CA VAL A 335 -39.69 -20.76 -22.25
C VAL A 335 -40.12 -21.19 -23.65
N ASP A 336 -39.15 -21.36 -24.53
CA ASP A 336 -39.40 -21.73 -25.92
C ASP A 336 -39.79 -23.22 -26.06
N CYS A 337 -40.09 -23.66 -27.29
CA CYS A 337 -40.46 -25.06 -27.52
C CYS A 337 -39.31 -26.07 -27.36
N ALA A 338 -38.06 -25.63 -27.25
CA ALA A 338 -36.90 -26.47 -26.92
C ALA A 338 -36.69 -26.60 -25.40
N GLY A 339 -37.43 -25.83 -24.58
CA GLY A 339 -37.26 -25.78 -23.14
C GLY A 339 -36.18 -24.79 -22.69
N GLU A 340 -35.76 -23.88 -23.57
CA GLU A 340 -34.77 -22.84 -23.27
C GLU A 340 -35.48 -21.55 -22.82
N CYS A 341 -34.99 -20.95 -21.73
CA CYS A 341 -35.53 -19.71 -21.21
C CYS A 341 -35.14 -18.52 -22.10
N GLY A 342 -36.12 -17.80 -22.65
CA GLY A 342 -35.87 -16.70 -23.58
C GLY A 342 -35.34 -17.15 -24.95
N GLY A 343 -35.56 -18.42 -25.31
CA GLY A 343 -35.20 -18.95 -26.62
C GLY A 343 -36.19 -18.58 -27.73
N ASP A 344 -35.79 -18.80 -28.98
CA ASP A 344 -36.56 -18.44 -30.18
C ASP A 344 -37.23 -19.66 -30.86
N ALA A 345 -37.26 -20.84 -30.22
CA ALA A 345 -37.84 -22.03 -30.84
C ALA A 345 -39.38 -21.94 -30.92
N GLU A 346 -39.90 -21.80 -32.14
CA GLU A 346 -41.33 -21.73 -32.43
C GLU A 346 -42.02 -23.11 -32.50
N ASP A 347 -43.31 -23.16 -32.17
CA ASP A 347 -44.15 -24.33 -32.37
C ASP A 347 -44.44 -24.54 -33.86
N LEU A 348 -43.89 -25.61 -34.43
CA LEU A 348 -44.11 -26.00 -35.84
C LEU A 348 -45.45 -26.70 -36.08
N GLY A 349 -46.43 -26.50 -35.19
CA GLY A 349 -47.83 -26.90 -35.37
C GLY A 349 -48.18 -28.30 -34.86
N CYS A 350 -47.29 -28.95 -34.11
CA CYS A 350 -47.51 -30.29 -33.58
C CYS A 350 -47.26 -30.36 -32.05
N GLY A 351 -47.13 -29.19 -31.38
CA GLY A 351 -46.88 -29.02 -29.94
C GLY A 351 -45.40 -29.10 -29.56
N CYS A 352 -44.96 -28.30 -28.58
CA CYS A 352 -43.57 -28.27 -28.13
C CYS A 352 -43.07 -29.67 -27.68
N GLY A 353 -41.87 -30.06 -28.14
CA GLY A 353 -41.22 -31.33 -27.77
C GLY A 353 -41.33 -32.49 -28.77
N ASN A 354 -42.01 -32.32 -29.91
CA ASN A 354 -41.99 -33.31 -30.99
C ASN A 354 -41.27 -32.76 -32.21
N ALA A 355 -40.11 -33.34 -32.57
CA ALA A 355 -39.52 -33.09 -33.89
C ALA A 355 -40.51 -33.60 -34.93
N ALA A 356 -41.04 -32.71 -35.78
CA ALA A 356 -41.95 -33.11 -36.84
C ALA A 356 -41.27 -34.19 -37.70
N PRO A 357 -41.76 -35.45 -37.77
CA PRO A 357 -41.37 -36.32 -38.85
C PRO A 357 -42.01 -35.74 -40.12
N SER A 358 -41.28 -35.78 -41.23
CA SER A 358 -41.65 -35.19 -42.52
C SER A 358 -42.90 -35.79 -43.19
N ILE A 359 -43.83 -36.40 -42.45
CA ILE A 359 -45.02 -37.04 -43.02
C ILE A 359 -46.26 -37.17 -42.10
N ALA A 360 -46.33 -36.54 -40.91
CA ALA A 360 -47.52 -36.71 -40.06
C ALA A 360 -47.85 -35.52 -39.13
N CYS A 361 -48.33 -34.43 -39.73
CA CYS A 361 -49.48 -33.71 -39.21
C CYS A 361 -50.47 -33.76 -40.41
N GLU A 362 -51.39 -34.74 -40.44
CA GLU A 362 -52.19 -35.09 -41.63
C GLU A 362 -53.17 -33.96 -42.00
N ASP A 363 -52.76 -33.10 -42.92
CA ASP A 363 -53.61 -32.23 -43.73
C ASP A 363 -54.34 -33.09 -44.78
N THR A 364 -55.50 -33.63 -44.41
CA THR A 364 -56.25 -34.56 -45.28
C THR A 364 -57.02 -33.84 -46.39
N ASP A 365 -57.30 -32.54 -46.25
CA ASP A 365 -58.05 -31.76 -47.23
C ASP A 365 -57.20 -30.80 -48.09
N GLY A 366 -55.91 -30.65 -47.76
CA GLY A 366 -54.88 -29.98 -48.55
C GLY A 366 -54.79 -28.47 -48.33
N ASP A 367 -55.21 -27.98 -47.16
CA ASP A 367 -55.28 -26.54 -46.85
C ASP A 367 -54.00 -25.96 -46.20
N GLY A 368 -53.06 -26.82 -45.81
CA GLY A 368 -51.77 -26.45 -45.23
C GLY A 368 -51.75 -26.27 -43.72
N LEU A 369 -52.79 -26.67 -42.97
CA LEU A 369 -52.81 -26.66 -41.50
C LEU A 369 -53.06 -28.06 -40.94
N GLY A 370 -52.43 -28.40 -39.82
CA GLY A 370 -52.73 -29.63 -39.07
C GLY A 370 -52.74 -29.38 -37.57
N ASN A 371 -53.83 -29.76 -36.87
CA ASN A 371 -53.91 -29.86 -35.40
C ASN A 371 -55.18 -30.66 -34.97
N PRO A 372 -55.25 -31.25 -33.75
CA PRO A 372 -56.33 -32.11 -33.32
C PRO A 372 -57.56 -31.28 -32.95
N GLY A 373 -58.62 -31.45 -33.72
CA GLY A 373 -59.93 -31.00 -33.28
C GLY A 373 -60.99 -30.88 -34.36
N THR A 374 -60.64 -30.57 -35.61
CA THR A 374 -61.67 -30.11 -36.55
C THR A 374 -61.50 -30.41 -38.04
N GLU A 375 -60.48 -31.15 -38.48
CA GLU A 375 -60.45 -31.59 -39.88
C GLU A 375 -61.34 -32.83 -40.03
N THR A 376 -62.48 -32.69 -40.70
CA THR A 376 -63.52 -33.73 -40.87
C THR A 376 -63.18 -34.81 -41.87
#